data_AF-A0A4Y2DN52-F1
#
_entry.id   AF-A0A4Y2DN52-F1
#
_cell.length_a   1.000
_cell.length_b   1.000
_cell.length_c   1.000
_cell.angle_alpha   90.00
_cell.angle_beta   90.00
_cell.angle_gamma   90.00
#
_symmetry.space_group_name_H-M   'P 1'
#
loop_
_entity.id
_entity.type
_entity.pdbx_description
1 polymer ?
#
loop_
_entity_poly.entity_id
_entity_poly.type
_entity_poly.pdbx_seq_one_letter_code
_entity_poly.pdbx_strand_id
1 'polypeptide(L)'
;MLFFLPEDLKKIVNLLLQRFVLSKNLNTATTLQKLLCLDINNPKIHKPIEDIDLGFSADKEVQPLHVSKKITDRQIFDLRMDCKKFLIKVTIKLLEKSPLWYSIVRNLYCLDPRNMTDKMTYLNKMNHILNSMIEAKHVDENVCDEILMEFNDYLDNVALKHLDFSKFSPKNSRVDEFFYETMNTSKYRIRGSETAVIPEQEEKKPNF
;
A
#
# COMPACT_ATOMS: atom_id res chain seq x y z
N MET A 1 9.42 -0.30 -5.22
CA MET A 1 8.18 -1.09 -5.46
C MET A 1 7.59 -1.68 -4.19
N LEU A 2 8.39 -2.15 -3.22
CA LEU A 2 7.88 -2.85 -2.03
C LEU A 2 6.90 -2.03 -1.16
N PHE A 3 7.07 -0.70 -1.08
CA PHE A 3 6.21 0.18 -0.28
C PHE A 3 4.76 0.26 -0.82
N PHE A 4 4.56 0.00 -2.11
CA PHE A 4 3.24 0.08 -2.76
C PHE A 4 2.51 -1.26 -2.77
N LEU A 5 3.27 -2.34 -2.65
CA LEU A 5 2.79 -3.72 -2.75
C LEU A 5 1.63 -4.04 -1.78
N PRO A 6 1.62 -3.58 -0.51
CA PRO A 6 0.56 -3.94 0.41
C PRO A 6 -0.83 -3.47 -0.05
N GLU A 7 -0.94 -2.21 -0.45
CA GLU A 7 -2.21 -1.64 -0.91
C GLU A 7 -2.63 -2.18 -2.28
N ASP A 8 -1.68 -2.41 -3.19
CA ASP A 8 -1.98 -2.99 -4.50
C ASP A 8 -2.48 -4.44 -4.37
N LEU A 9 -1.83 -5.27 -3.55
CA LEU A 9 -2.30 -6.63 -3.29
C LEU A 9 -3.65 -6.64 -2.58
N LYS A 10 -3.89 -5.75 -1.61
CA LYS A 10 -5.18 -5.59 -0.95
C LYS A 10 -6.29 -5.28 -1.96
N LYS A 11 -6.04 -4.38 -2.92
CA LYS A 11 -7.00 -4.08 -4.01
C LYS A 11 -7.30 -5.32 -4.84
N ILE A 12 -6.27 -6.05 -5.29
CA ILE A 12 -6.43 -7.27 -6.09
C ILE A 12 -7.25 -8.32 -5.33
N VAL A 13 -6.91 -8.58 -4.06
CA VAL A 13 -7.62 -9.54 -3.22
C VAL A 13 -9.08 -9.10 -3.03
N ASN A 14 -9.35 -7.83 -2.75
CA ASN A 14 -10.72 -7.32 -2.62
C ASN A 14 -11.52 -7.49 -3.92
N LEU A 15 -10.94 -7.17 -5.08
CA LEU A 15 -11.60 -7.33 -6.37
C LEU A 15 -11.97 -8.79 -6.67
N LEU A 16 -11.14 -9.75 -6.25
CA LEU A 16 -11.45 -11.17 -6.38
C LEU A 16 -12.56 -11.59 -5.42
N LEU A 17 -12.42 -11.24 -4.13
CA LEU A 17 -13.38 -11.63 -3.10
C LEU A 17 -14.78 -11.05 -3.35
N GLN A 18 -14.88 -9.81 -3.82
CA GLN A 18 -16.15 -9.15 -4.14
C GLN A 18 -16.99 -9.92 -5.15
N ARG A 19 -16.39 -10.78 -5.98
CA ARG A 19 -17.12 -11.56 -6.99
C ARG A 19 -17.91 -12.71 -6.40
N PHE A 20 -17.47 -13.28 -5.28
CA PHE A 20 -18.05 -14.52 -4.74
C PHE A 20 -18.31 -14.51 -3.22
N VAL A 21 -17.83 -13.50 -2.48
CA VAL A 21 -18.06 -13.32 -1.03
C VAL A 21 -19.17 -12.29 -0.79
N LEU A 22 -19.97 -12.50 0.24
CA LEU A 22 -21.04 -11.59 0.68
C LEU A 22 -20.45 -10.26 1.18
N SER A 23 -21.05 -9.16 0.75
CA SER A 23 -20.58 -7.80 1.11
C SER A 23 -20.52 -7.55 2.62
N LYS A 24 -21.45 -8.13 3.40
CA LYS A 24 -21.44 -8.02 4.88
C LYS A 24 -20.14 -8.54 5.52
N ASN A 25 -19.56 -9.60 4.95
CA ASN A 25 -18.32 -10.20 5.43
C ASN A 25 -17.12 -9.34 5.03
N LEU A 26 -17.12 -8.79 3.82
CA LEU A 26 -16.07 -7.88 3.34
C LEU A 26 -16.04 -6.56 4.12
N ASN A 27 -17.21 -6.00 4.42
CA ASN A 27 -17.33 -4.76 5.19
C ASN A 27 -16.82 -4.91 6.63
N THR A 28 -16.83 -6.13 7.16
CA THR A 28 -16.28 -6.44 8.50
C THR A 28 -14.75 -6.56 8.47
N ALA A 29 -14.18 -6.94 7.33
CA ALA A 29 -12.74 -7.10 7.10
C ALA A 29 -12.06 -5.76 6.75
N THR A 30 -12.13 -4.79 7.67
CA THR A 30 -11.65 -3.42 7.44
C THR A 30 -10.13 -3.27 7.35
N THR A 31 -9.38 -4.23 7.88
CA THR A 31 -7.91 -4.23 7.85
C THR A 31 -7.38 -5.30 6.91
N LEU A 32 -6.19 -5.08 6.39
CA LEU A 32 -5.50 -6.03 5.52
C LEU A 32 -5.33 -7.39 6.22
N GLN A 33 -5.01 -7.39 7.52
CA GLN A 33 -4.90 -8.63 8.30
C GLN A 33 -6.24 -9.36 8.45
N LYS A 34 -7.35 -8.66 8.70
CA LYS A 34 -8.68 -9.28 8.76
C LYS A 34 -9.06 -9.89 7.41
N LEU A 35 -8.69 -9.25 6.30
CA LEU A 35 -8.93 -9.76 4.96
C LEU A 35 -8.17 -11.06 4.69
N LEU A 36 -6.91 -11.15 5.12
CA LEU A 36 -6.08 -12.37 5.00
C LEU A 36 -6.62 -13.53 5.84
N CYS A 37 -7.21 -13.24 7.00
CA CYS A 37 -7.74 -14.25 7.92
C CYS A 37 -9.18 -14.68 7.58
N LEU A 38 -9.79 -14.19 6.50
CA LEU A 38 -11.09 -14.67 6.07
C LEU A 38 -10.97 -16.15 5.66
N ASP A 39 -11.81 -17.00 6.25
CA ASP A 39 -11.95 -18.37 5.79
C ASP A 39 -12.75 -18.41 4.48
N ILE A 40 -12.01 -18.27 3.38
CA ILE A 40 -12.52 -18.27 2.01
C ILE A 40 -13.07 -19.64 1.60
N ASN A 41 -12.80 -20.71 2.35
CA ASN A 41 -13.41 -22.01 2.09
C ASN A 41 -14.79 -22.13 2.74
N ASN A 42 -15.16 -21.23 3.66
CA ASN A 42 -16.43 -21.29 4.36
C ASN A 42 -17.61 -20.95 3.44
N PRO A 43 -18.48 -21.90 3.08
CA PRO A 43 -19.58 -21.64 2.15
C PRO A 43 -20.59 -20.61 2.68
N LYS A 44 -20.66 -20.40 4.00
CA LYS A 44 -21.60 -19.46 4.65
C LYS A 44 -21.31 -17.99 4.34
N ILE A 45 -20.08 -17.67 3.95
CA ILE A 45 -19.70 -16.30 3.58
C ILE A 45 -19.83 -16.05 2.08
N HIS A 46 -20.16 -17.08 1.29
CA HIS A 46 -20.27 -16.97 -0.15
C HIS A 46 -21.63 -16.46 -0.59
N LYS A 47 -21.63 -15.78 -1.73
CA LYS A 47 -22.86 -15.45 -2.45
C LYS A 47 -23.58 -16.74 -2.91
N PRO A 48 -24.92 -16.67 -3.07
CA PRO A 48 -25.68 -17.63 -3.87
C PRO A 48 -25.06 -17.81 -5.26
N ILE A 49 -25.29 -18.96 -5.90
CA ILE A 49 -24.68 -19.25 -7.21
C ILE A 49 -25.19 -18.27 -8.27
N GLU A 50 -26.43 -17.83 -8.14
CA GLU A 50 -27.12 -16.90 -9.03
C GLU A 50 -26.45 -15.51 -9.04
N ASP A 51 -25.85 -15.12 -7.91
CA ASP A 51 -25.23 -13.81 -7.67
C ASP A 51 -23.71 -13.80 -7.85
N ILE A 52 -23.13 -14.91 -8.35
CA ILE A 52 -21.70 -14.97 -8.67
C ILE A 52 -21.42 -14.08 -9.87
N ASP A 53 -20.49 -13.14 -9.68
CA ASP A 53 -20.08 -12.17 -10.68
C ASP A 53 -19.07 -12.80 -11.66
N LEU A 54 -19.52 -13.03 -12.90
CA LEU A 54 -18.71 -13.53 -14.01
C LEU A 54 -17.77 -12.45 -14.57
N GLY A 55 -18.08 -11.18 -14.30
CA GLY A 55 -17.41 -10.01 -14.84
C GLY A 55 -18.04 -9.51 -16.14
N PHE A 56 -17.83 -8.22 -16.40
CA PHE A 56 -18.46 -7.46 -17.49
C PHE A 56 -18.42 -8.14 -18.86
N SER A 57 -17.23 -8.57 -19.30
CA SER A 57 -17.08 -9.19 -20.63
C SER A 57 -17.77 -10.54 -20.73
N ALA A 58 -17.66 -11.38 -19.69
CA ALA A 58 -18.29 -12.69 -19.70
C ALA A 58 -19.82 -12.57 -19.68
N ASP A 59 -20.38 -11.69 -18.84
CA ASP A 59 -21.82 -11.45 -18.81
C ASP A 59 -22.33 -10.93 -20.16
N LYS A 60 -21.58 -10.03 -20.82
CA LYS A 60 -21.97 -9.50 -22.13
C LYS A 60 -22.05 -10.57 -23.22
N GLU A 61 -21.24 -11.62 -23.13
CA GLU A 61 -21.27 -12.75 -24.08
C GLU A 61 -22.34 -13.80 -23.70
N VAL A 62 -22.56 -14.04 -22.42
CA VAL A 62 -23.51 -15.06 -21.93
C VAL A 62 -24.97 -14.59 -22.08
N GLN A 63 -25.27 -13.32 -21.78
CA GLN A 63 -26.63 -12.79 -21.78
C GLN A 63 -27.36 -12.94 -23.13
N PRO A 64 -26.76 -12.58 -24.30
CA PRO A 64 -27.43 -12.76 -25.59
C PRO A 64 -27.68 -14.24 -25.94
N LEU A 65 -26.76 -15.13 -25.56
CA LEU A 65 -26.91 -16.58 -25.78
C LEU A 65 -28.06 -17.14 -24.95
N HIS A 66 -28.26 -16.63 -23.73
CA HIS A 66 -29.37 -17.00 -22.86
C HIS A 66 -30.72 -16.53 -23.42
N VAL A 67 -30.82 -15.24 -23.79
CA VAL A 67 -32.05 -14.65 -24.35
C VAL A 67 -32.44 -15.34 -25.67
N SER A 68 -31.46 -15.70 -26.50
CA SER A 68 -31.68 -16.45 -27.75
C SER A 68 -31.91 -17.96 -27.54
N LYS A 69 -31.98 -18.43 -26.29
CA LYS A 69 -32.18 -19.84 -25.90
C LYS A 69 -31.15 -20.82 -26.47
N LYS A 70 -29.96 -20.33 -26.83
CA LYS A 70 -28.82 -21.15 -27.26
C LYS A 70 -28.15 -21.86 -26.09
N ILE A 71 -28.26 -21.29 -24.89
CA ILE A 71 -27.84 -21.89 -23.64
C ILE A 71 -29.02 -21.95 -22.66
N THR A 72 -28.99 -22.95 -21.79
CA THR A 72 -30.01 -23.23 -20.77
C THR A 72 -29.64 -22.61 -19.43
N ASP A 73 -30.63 -22.44 -18.54
CA ASP A 73 -30.39 -22.00 -17.16
C ASP A 73 -29.41 -22.90 -16.42
N ARG A 74 -29.48 -24.21 -16.68
CA ARG A 74 -28.54 -25.19 -16.13
C ARG A 74 -27.10 -24.91 -16.56
N GLN A 75 -26.86 -24.60 -17.84
CA GLN A 75 -25.52 -24.28 -18.33
C GLN A 75 -24.98 -22.99 -17.71
N ILE A 76 -25.83 -21.99 -17.46
CA ILE A 76 -25.42 -20.76 -16.76
C ILE A 76 -25.11 -21.04 -15.29
N PHE A 77 -25.92 -21.86 -14.64
CA PHE A 77 -25.67 -22.29 -13.27
C PHE A 77 -24.33 -23.03 -13.16
N ASP A 78 -24.08 -23.99 -14.04
CA ASP A 78 -22.83 -24.76 -14.09
C ASP A 78 -21.62 -23.83 -14.36
N LEU A 79 -21.75 -22.87 -15.28
CA LEU A 79 -20.74 -21.84 -15.54
C LEU A 79 -20.43 -21.01 -14.29
N ARG A 80 -21.45 -20.51 -13.58
CA ARG A 80 -21.26 -19.74 -12.34
C ARG A 80 -20.64 -20.59 -11.23
N MET A 81 -21.04 -21.85 -11.13
CA MET A 81 -20.48 -22.81 -10.19
C MET A 81 -18.99 -23.03 -10.45
N ASP A 82 -18.59 -23.20 -11.71
CA ASP A 82 -17.18 -23.37 -12.09
C ASP A 82 -16.38 -22.08 -11.94
N CYS A 83 -16.96 -20.92 -12.29
CA CYS A 83 -16.37 -19.62 -12.05
C CYS A 83 -16.10 -19.40 -10.55
N LYS A 84 -17.06 -19.72 -9.68
CA LYS A 84 -16.89 -19.66 -8.22
C LYS A 84 -15.73 -20.54 -7.75
N LYS A 85 -15.65 -21.80 -8.20
CA LYS A 85 -14.54 -22.70 -7.85
C LYS A 85 -13.19 -22.13 -8.30
N PHE A 86 -13.14 -21.56 -9.51
CA PHE A 86 -11.94 -20.91 -10.03
C PHE A 86 -11.52 -19.71 -9.17
N LEU A 87 -12.45 -18.79 -8.88
CA LEU A 87 -12.21 -17.60 -8.06
C LEU A 87 -11.69 -17.97 -6.67
N ILE A 88 -12.30 -18.96 -6.01
CA ILE A 88 -11.85 -19.47 -4.71
C ILE A 88 -10.40 -19.97 -4.82
N LYS A 89 -10.11 -20.86 -5.78
CA LYS A 89 -8.77 -21.43 -5.96
C LYS A 89 -7.71 -20.37 -6.25
N VAL A 90 -7.99 -19.42 -7.16
CA VAL A 90 -7.07 -18.32 -7.48
C VAL A 90 -6.82 -17.46 -6.26
N THR A 91 -7.86 -17.11 -5.51
CA THR A 91 -7.73 -16.28 -4.31
C THR A 91 -6.89 -17.00 -3.25
N ILE A 92 -7.14 -18.29 -3.00
CA ILE A 92 -6.34 -19.09 -2.06
C ILE A 92 -4.88 -19.13 -2.51
N LYS A 93 -4.60 -19.39 -3.78
CA LYS A 93 -3.22 -19.43 -4.29
C LYS A 93 -2.51 -18.09 -4.23
N LEU A 94 -3.22 -16.99 -4.49
CA LEU A 94 -2.69 -15.64 -4.30
C LEU A 94 -2.31 -15.39 -2.84
N LEU A 95 -3.12 -15.88 -1.90
CA LEU A 95 -2.91 -15.68 -0.47
C LEU A 95 -1.84 -16.61 0.12
N GLU A 96 -1.75 -17.89 -0.28
CA GLU A 96 -0.80 -18.88 0.25
C GLU A 96 0.67 -18.41 0.23
N LYS A 97 1.07 -17.67 -0.80
CA LYS A 97 2.44 -17.14 -0.98
C LYS A 97 2.51 -15.63 -0.86
N SER A 98 1.47 -15.01 -0.31
CA SER A 98 1.39 -13.56 -0.28
C SER A 98 2.45 -12.98 0.67
N PRO A 99 3.24 -11.99 0.23
CA PRO A 99 4.14 -11.26 1.13
C PRO A 99 3.36 -10.49 2.20
N LEU A 100 2.05 -10.32 2.04
CA LEU A 100 1.17 -9.74 3.03
C LEU A 100 1.10 -10.52 4.36
N TRP A 101 1.52 -11.78 4.41
CA TRP A 101 1.62 -12.54 5.66
C TRP A 101 2.72 -12.01 6.59
N TYR A 102 3.73 -11.35 6.04
CA TYR A 102 4.82 -10.79 6.83
C TYR A 102 4.44 -9.41 7.39
N SER A 103 4.58 -9.26 8.72
CA SER A 103 4.25 -8.01 9.42
C SER A 103 5.01 -6.82 8.84
N ILE A 104 6.31 -6.99 8.56
CA ILE A 104 7.15 -5.95 7.97
C ILE A 104 6.58 -5.42 6.65
N VAL A 105 6.12 -6.30 5.76
CA VAL A 105 5.50 -5.90 4.48
C VAL A 105 4.21 -5.11 4.73
N ARG A 106 3.36 -5.56 5.65
CA ARG A 106 2.12 -4.84 5.99
C ARG A 106 2.37 -3.47 6.61
N ASN A 107 3.52 -3.25 7.24
CA ASN A 107 3.85 -1.98 7.86
C ASN A 107 4.64 -1.05 6.92
N LEU A 108 5.38 -1.60 5.95
CA LEU A 108 6.19 -0.86 4.97
C LEU A 108 5.42 0.13 4.10
N TYR A 109 4.09 0.04 4.01
CA TYR A 109 3.31 1.07 3.32
C TYR A 109 3.39 2.44 4.03
N CYS A 110 3.88 2.51 5.28
CA CYS A 110 4.18 3.78 5.92
C CYS A 110 5.26 4.58 5.18
N LEU A 111 5.97 3.95 4.24
CA LEU A 111 6.92 4.58 3.33
C LEU A 111 6.33 4.87 1.93
N ASP A 112 5.02 4.70 1.73
CA ASP A 112 4.33 5.18 0.51
C ASP A 112 4.01 6.67 0.66
N PRO A 113 4.64 7.57 -0.13
CA PRO A 113 4.41 9.01 -0.02
C PRO A 113 2.93 9.40 -0.12
N ARG A 114 2.15 8.68 -0.92
CA ARG A 114 0.73 9.00 -1.17
C ARG A 114 -0.15 8.83 0.06
N ASN A 115 0.30 8.01 1.01
CA ASN A 115 -0.49 7.64 2.16
C ASN A 115 0.03 8.30 3.46
N MET A 116 1.18 9.00 3.44
CA MET A 116 1.78 9.70 4.59
C MET A 116 0.94 10.89 5.09
N THR A 117 -0.24 10.61 5.64
CA THR A 117 -1.25 11.60 6.04
C THR A 117 -1.59 11.58 7.53
N ASP A 118 -1.34 10.45 8.22
CA ASP A 118 -1.59 10.30 9.66
C ASP A 118 -0.30 9.95 10.41
N LYS A 119 0.24 10.94 11.12
CA LYS A 119 1.49 10.81 11.88
C LYS A 119 1.51 9.62 12.84
N MET A 120 0.48 9.47 13.67
CA MET A 120 0.48 8.49 14.75
C MET A 120 0.46 7.05 14.20
N THR A 121 -0.38 6.81 13.20
CA THR A 121 -0.43 5.52 12.51
C THR A 121 0.90 5.16 11.86
N TYR A 122 1.63 6.14 11.33
CA TYR A 122 2.87 5.93 10.60
C TYR A 122 4.04 5.65 11.53
N LEU A 123 4.13 6.35 12.66
CA LEU A 123 5.12 6.07 13.69
C LEU A 123 4.97 4.66 14.27
N ASN A 124 3.73 4.25 14.58
CA ASN A 124 3.46 2.89 15.05
C ASN A 124 3.90 1.82 14.04
N LYS A 125 3.73 2.08 12.74
CA LYS A 125 4.19 1.19 11.67
C LYS A 125 5.70 1.14 11.56
N MET A 126 6.37 2.29 11.66
CA MET A 126 7.83 2.34 11.69
C MET A 126 8.38 1.53 12.87
N ASN A 127 7.78 1.68 14.05
CA ASN A 127 8.16 0.88 15.21
C ASN A 127 8.01 -0.64 14.95
N HIS A 128 6.91 -1.09 14.33
CA HIS A 128 6.78 -2.50 13.94
C HIS A 128 7.83 -2.96 12.91
N ILE A 129 8.25 -2.09 11.99
CA ILE A 129 9.33 -2.40 11.04
C ILE A 129 10.66 -2.55 11.78
N LEU A 130 10.99 -1.60 12.67
CA LEU A 130 12.23 -1.63 13.45
C LEU A 130 12.31 -2.88 14.33
N ASN A 131 11.24 -3.25 15.04
CA ASN A 131 11.19 -4.50 15.79
C ASN A 131 11.46 -5.73 14.91
N SER A 132 10.87 -5.77 13.70
CA SER A 132 11.12 -6.86 12.75
C SER A 132 12.60 -6.88 12.26
N MET A 133 13.23 -5.71 12.14
CA MET A 133 14.64 -5.59 11.75
C MET A 133 15.61 -5.97 12.88
N ILE A 134 15.27 -5.65 14.14
CA ILE A 134 16.02 -6.07 15.33
C ILE A 134 15.98 -7.60 15.45
N GLU A 135 14.79 -8.20 15.36
CA GLU A 135 14.61 -9.67 15.39
C GLU A 135 15.47 -10.36 14.31
N ALA A 136 15.58 -9.75 13.14
CA ALA A 136 16.40 -10.22 12.02
C ALA A 136 17.90 -9.85 12.12
N LYS A 137 18.32 -9.14 13.18
CA LYS A 137 19.69 -8.65 13.41
C LYS A 137 20.23 -7.75 12.29
N HIS A 138 19.34 -6.99 11.65
CA HIS A 138 19.70 -6.01 10.63
C HIS A 138 19.93 -4.60 11.19
N VAL A 139 19.36 -4.31 12.36
CA VAL A 139 19.46 -3.01 13.04
C VAL A 139 19.73 -3.27 14.53
N ASP A 140 20.59 -2.44 15.13
CA ASP A 140 20.86 -2.45 16.56
C ASP A 140 19.75 -1.68 17.30
N GLU A 141 19.30 -2.18 18.45
CA GLU A 141 18.26 -1.54 19.24
C GLU A 141 18.65 -0.12 19.68
N ASN A 142 19.94 0.13 19.91
CA ASN A 142 20.46 1.41 20.38
C ASN A 142 20.27 2.57 19.39
N VAL A 143 20.03 2.29 18.10
CA VAL A 143 19.80 3.34 17.08
C VAL A 143 18.32 3.56 16.78
N CYS A 144 17.41 2.75 17.33
CA CYS A 144 15.99 2.80 16.98
C CYS A 144 15.30 4.08 17.45
N ASP A 145 15.65 4.58 18.64
CA ASP A 145 15.10 5.85 19.16
C ASP A 145 15.49 7.04 18.26
N GLU A 146 16.73 7.07 17.78
CA GLU A 146 17.20 8.10 16.85
C GLU A 146 16.44 8.04 15.51
N ILE A 147 16.27 6.83 14.94
CA ILE A 147 15.51 6.63 13.70
C ILE A 147 14.05 7.08 13.87
N LEU A 148 13.41 6.74 14.98
CA LEU A 148 12.03 7.14 15.26
C LEU A 148 11.92 8.66 15.42
N MET A 149 12.90 9.30 16.06
CA MET A 149 12.96 10.75 16.19
C MET A 149 13.14 11.44 14.83
N GLU A 150 14.07 10.98 13.99
CA GLU A 150 14.28 11.53 12.64
C GLU A 150 13.04 11.33 11.76
N PHE A 151 12.41 10.15 11.82
CA PHE A 151 11.20 9.88 11.06
C PHE A 151 10.02 10.75 11.53
N ASN A 152 9.88 10.96 12.84
CA ASN A 152 8.89 11.86 13.42
C ASN A 152 9.08 13.30 12.93
N ASP A 153 10.32 13.82 12.96
CA ASP A 153 10.64 15.15 12.47
C ASP A 153 10.34 15.30 10.97
N TYR A 154 10.71 14.29 10.18
CA TYR A 154 10.43 14.24 8.74
C TYR A 154 8.92 14.30 8.42
N LEU A 155 8.10 13.58 9.20
CA LEU A 155 6.65 13.63 9.03
C LEU A 155 6.10 15.05 9.29
N ASP A 156 6.52 15.69 10.38
CA ASP A 156 6.04 17.03 10.77
C ASP A 156 6.53 18.14 9.83
N ASN A 157 7.77 18.04 9.36
CA ASN A 157 8.42 19.14 8.65
C ASN A 157 8.38 19.00 7.14
N VAL A 158 8.14 17.81 6.61
CA VAL A 158 8.20 17.55 5.17
C VAL A 158 6.92 16.89 4.68
N ALA A 159 6.64 15.67 5.13
CA ALA A 159 5.59 14.84 4.52
C ALA A 159 4.19 15.44 4.65
N LEU A 160 3.84 15.92 5.85
CA LEU A 160 2.49 16.45 6.12
C LEU A 160 2.28 17.88 5.60
N LYS A 161 3.36 18.59 5.23
CA LYS A 161 3.31 19.97 4.75
C LYS A 161 3.30 20.08 3.23
N HIS A 162 3.87 19.10 2.52
CA HIS A 162 3.98 19.13 1.06
C HIS A 162 2.85 18.37 0.36
N LEU A 163 2.08 19.09 -0.47
CA LEU A 163 1.02 18.50 -1.31
C LEU A 163 1.58 17.45 -2.30
N ASP A 164 2.87 17.53 -2.62
CA ASP A 164 3.55 16.64 -3.56
C ASP A 164 3.51 15.17 -3.13
N PHE A 165 3.44 14.89 -1.82
CA PHE A 165 3.29 13.54 -1.28
C PHE A 165 2.01 12.87 -1.77
N SER A 166 0.87 13.56 -1.62
CA SER A 166 -0.44 13.05 -2.09
C SER A 166 -0.53 12.91 -3.60
N LYS A 167 0.23 13.71 -4.35
CA LYS A 167 0.28 13.70 -5.82
C LYS A 167 1.34 12.76 -6.38
N PHE A 168 2.17 12.16 -5.52
CA PHE A 168 3.23 11.28 -5.94
C PHE A 168 2.68 10.15 -6.82
N SER A 169 3.36 9.89 -7.93
CA SER A 169 3.00 8.83 -8.86
C SER A 169 4.22 8.00 -9.20
N PRO A 170 4.24 6.70 -8.86
CA PRO A 170 5.37 5.82 -9.21
C PRO A 170 5.51 5.60 -10.72
N LYS A 171 4.56 6.08 -11.54
CA LYS A 171 4.67 6.08 -13.02
C LYS A 171 5.55 7.21 -13.54
N ASN A 172 5.65 8.31 -12.79
CA ASN A 172 6.26 9.55 -13.26
C ASN A 172 7.59 9.84 -12.55
N SER A 173 7.80 9.29 -11.35
CA SER A 173 9.00 9.53 -10.56
C SER A 173 9.35 8.29 -9.73
N ARG A 174 10.63 8.11 -9.50
CA ARG A 174 11.15 7.06 -8.62
C ARG A 174 11.03 7.49 -7.16
N VAL A 175 10.67 6.54 -6.31
CA VAL A 175 10.39 6.82 -4.89
C VAL A 175 11.64 7.24 -4.13
N ASP A 176 12.79 6.68 -4.48
CA ASP A 176 14.08 7.00 -3.87
C ASP A 176 14.57 8.40 -4.28
N GLU A 177 14.38 8.79 -5.55
CA GLU A 177 14.66 10.15 -6.02
C GLU A 177 13.75 11.17 -5.33
N PHE A 178 12.45 10.86 -5.23
CA PHE A 178 11.49 11.71 -4.51
C PHE A 178 11.90 11.92 -3.04
N PHE A 179 12.23 10.84 -2.32
CA PHE A 179 12.69 10.95 -0.94
C PHE A 179 14.00 11.71 -0.81
N TYR A 180 14.94 11.51 -1.73
CA TYR A 180 16.20 12.25 -1.75
C TYR A 180 15.95 13.75 -1.86
N GLU A 181 15.10 14.19 -2.79
CA GLU A 181 14.77 15.61 -2.99
C GLU A 181 14.05 16.22 -1.77
N THR A 182 13.11 15.50 -1.17
CA THR A 182 12.32 15.98 -0.02
C THR A 182 13.13 15.98 1.28
N MET A 183 14.07 15.05 1.46
CA MET A 183 14.98 15.03 2.61
C MET A 183 16.11 16.06 2.48
N ASN A 184 16.58 16.34 1.27
CA ASN A 184 17.60 17.36 1.04
C ASN A 184 17.05 18.78 1.26
N THR A 185 15.79 19.03 0.90
CA THR A 185 15.15 20.33 1.11
C THR A 185 14.91 20.67 2.59
N SER A 186 14.81 19.69 3.48
CA SER A 186 14.57 19.90 4.91
C SER A 186 15.85 20.14 5.74
N LYS A 187 16.95 19.46 5.45
CA LYS A 187 18.21 19.62 6.20
C LYS A 187 18.97 20.92 5.90
N TYR A 188 18.76 21.57 4.75
CA TYR A 188 19.51 22.78 4.36
C TYR A 188 18.74 24.12 4.44
N ARG A 189 17.43 24.11 4.73
CA ARG A 189 16.66 25.37 4.87
C ARG A 189 16.67 25.97 6.27
N ILE A 190 16.89 25.16 7.31
CA ILE A 190 16.92 25.64 8.71
C ILE A 190 18.31 26.18 9.12
N ARG A 191 19.38 25.85 8.38
CA ARG A 191 20.75 26.40 8.63
C ARG A 191 21.17 27.52 7.67
N GLY A 192 20.31 27.93 6.74
CA GLY A 192 20.64 28.92 5.70
C GLY A 192 20.22 30.36 5.98
N SER A 193 19.58 30.65 7.13
CA SER A 193 19.14 31.99 7.51
C SER A 193 19.87 32.56 8.72
N GLU A 194 21.16 32.23 8.87
CA GLU A 194 22.12 33.12 9.53
C GLU A 194 23.11 33.55 8.46
N THR A 195 22.82 34.67 7.80
CA THR A 195 23.81 35.41 7.04
C THR A 195 24.93 35.82 8.01
N ALA A 196 25.99 35.03 8.04
CA ALA A 196 27.29 35.48 8.51
C ALA A 196 27.71 36.64 7.59
N VAL A 197 27.63 37.86 8.12
CA VAL A 197 28.33 39.01 7.56
C VAL A 197 29.81 38.69 7.70
N ILE A 198 30.45 38.34 6.59
CA ILE A 198 31.90 38.26 6.48
C ILE A 198 32.40 39.72 6.39
N PRO A 199 33.28 40.20 7.29
CA PRO A 199 33.84 41.54 7.17
C PRO A 199 34.79 41.60 5.98
N GLU A 200 34.63 42.61 5.14
CA GLU A 200 35.57 42.98 4.08
C GLU A 200 36.97 43.15 4.68
N GLN A 201 37.93 42.35 4.21
CA GLN A 201 39.34 42.63 4.43
C GLN A 201 39.77 43.70 3.44
N GLU A 202 40.14 44.88 3.95
CA GLU A 202 40.79 45.95 3.20
C GLU A 202 42.10 45.42 2.58
N GLU A 203 42.13 45.33 1.25
CA GLU A 203 43.36 45.24 0.47
C GLU A 203 44.19 46.53 0.66
N LYS A 204 45.24 46.45 1.47
CA LYS A 204 46.34 47.42 1.42
C LYS A 204 47.15 47.22 0.14
N LYS A 205 46.96 48.11 -0.84
CA LYS A 205 47.89 48.29 -1.96
C LYS A 205 49.24 48.85 -1.45
N PRO A 206 50.38 48.36 -1.95
CA PRO A 206 51.67 48.96 -1.66
C PRO A 206 51.85 50.23 -2.51
N ASN A 207 52.22 51.34 -1.87
CA ASN A 207 52.81 52.49 -2.54
C ASN A 207 54.33 52.43 -2.35
N PHE A 208 55.02 52.58 -3.47
CA PHE A 208 56.46 52.73 -3.75
C PHE A 208 57.41 53.00 -2.58
#